data_AF-A0A4Q2APP3-F1
#
_entry.id   AF-A0A4Q2APP3-F1
#
_cell.length_a   1.000
_cell.length_b   1.000
_cell.length_c   1.000
_cell.angle_alpha   90.00
_cell.angle_beta   90.00
_cell.angle_gamma   90.00
#
_symmetry.space_group_name_H-M   'P 1'
#
loop_
_entity.id
_entity.type
_entity.pdbx_description
1 polymer ?
#
loop_
_entity_poly.entity_id
_entity_poly.type
_entity_poly.pdbx_seq_one_letter_code
_entity_poly.pdbx_strand_id
1 'polypeptide(L)'
;MKGMNANTGRSISGLDHFYQSIGRIVTTPLASCVKRRTFGSELPDLIDAPGNGTVRTRLYAAVATALMRWEPRLTLTRVVLAADDANTAAGSVYLDIEGWTGENGTAVSTRVPVANGSPA
;
A
#
# COMPACT_ATOMS: atom_id res chain seq x y z
N MET A 1 5.86 13.19 -12.25
CA MET A 1 6.23 12.09 -13.19
C MET A 1 5.02 11.69 -14.02
N LYS A 2 5.26 11.26 -15.26
CA LYS A 2 4.28 10.63 -16.15
C LYS A 2 4.58 9.14 -16.21
N GLY A 3 3.54 8.32 -16.27
CA GLY A 3 3.62 6.87 -16.39
C GLY A 3 2.40 6.32 -17.13
N MET A 4 2.18 5.03 -16.99
CA MET A 4 1.07 4.31 -17.63
C MET A 4 0.17 3.70 -16.57
N ASN A 5 -1.14 3.78 -16.79
CA ASN A 5 -2.13 3.13 -15.94
C ASN A 5 -2.06 1.61 -16.14
N ALA A 6 -1.92 0.85 -15.05
CA ALA A 6 -1.78 -0.60 -15.12
C ALA A 6 -3.03 -1.32 -15.66
N ASN A 7 -4.22 -0.75 -15.49
CA ASN A 7 -5.50 -1.36 -15.87
C ASN A 7 -5.93 -0.92 -17.29
N THR A 8 -5.72 0.35 -17.64
CA THR A 8 -6.24 0.92 -18.90
C THR A 8 -5.17 1.11 -19.97
N GLY A 9 -3.89 1.03 -19.63
CA GLY A 9 -2.77 1.30 -20.54
C GLY A 9 -2.61 2.76 -20.96
N ARG A 10 -3.49 3.66 -20.49
CA ARG A 10 -3.42 5.11 -20.82
C ARG A 10 -2.33 5.81 -20.02
N SER A 11 -1.83 6.93 -20.53
CA SER A 11 -0.87 7.75 -19.79
C SER A 11 -1.55 8.40 -18.57
N ILE A 12 -0.89 8.30 -17.42
CA ILE A 12 -1.29 8.94 -16.16
C ILE A 12 -0.13 9.76 -15.61
N SER A 13 -0.43 10.74 -14.77
CA SER A 13 0.60 11.61 -14.20
C SER A 13 0.20 12.16 -12.84
N GLY A 14 1.13 12.81 -12.15
CA GLY A 14 0.84 13.50 -10.88
C GLY A 14 0.35 12.53 -9.80
N LEU A 15 -0.81 12.85 -9.21
CA LEU A 15 -1.43 12.09 -8.12
C LEU A 15 -1.93 10.71 -8.55
N ASP A 16 -2.45 10.54 -9.76
CA ASP A 16 -2.93 9.23 -10.23
C ASP A 16 -1.78 8.20 -10.28
N HIS A 17 -0.64 8.64 -10.81
CA HIS A 17 0.57 7.82 -10.83
C HIS A 17 1.11 7.57 -9.41
N PHE A 18 0.95 8.54 -8.50
CA PHE A 18 1.34 8.41 -7.11
C PHE A 18 0.51 7.35 -6.37
N TYR A 19 -0.82 7.40 -6.47
CA TYR A 19 -1.69 6.39 -5.84
C TYR A 19 -1.46 5.00 -6.42
N GLN A 20 -1.26 4.89 -7.74
CA GLN A 20 -0.88 3.62 -8.36
C GLN A 20 0.45 3.08 -7.82
N SER A 21 1.44 3.96 -7.59
CA SER A 21 2.74 3.58 -7.04
C SER A 21 2.61 3.03 -5.61
N ILE A 22 1.85 3.72 -4.74
CA ILE A 22 1.58 3.26 -3.36
C ILE A 22 0.93 1.89 -3.37
N GLY A 23 -0.15 1.72 -4.13
CA GLY A 23 -0.85 0.44 -4.24
C GLY A 23 0.12 -0.67 -4.66
N ARG A 24 0.94 -0.41 -5.69
CA ARG A 24 1.90 -1.40 -6.19
C ARG A 24 3.01 -1.74 -5.19
N ILE A 25 3.54 -0.78 -4.44
CA ILE A 25 4.56 -1.04 -3.41
C ILE A 25 4.01 -1.94 -2.31
N VAL A 26 2.79 -1.63 -1.84
CA VAL A 26 2.18 -2.28 -0.69
C VAL A 26 1.70 -3.70 -1.03
N THR A 27 1.10 -3.91 -2.21
CA THR A 27 0.54 -5.21 -2.59
C THR A 27 1.55 -6.17 -3.20
N THR A 28 2.74 -5.71 -3.60
CA THR A 28 3.77 -6.58 -4.18
C THR A 28 4.52 -7.33 -3.07
N PRO A 29 4.52 -8.68 -3.04
CA PRO A 29 5.30 -9.44 -2.07
C PRO A 29 6.80 -9.22 -2.26
N LEU A 30 7.55 -9.18 -1.15
CA LEU A 30 8.99 -9.11 -1.19
C LEU A 30 9.57 -10.29 -2.01
N ALA A 31 10.70 -10.07 -2.68
CA ALA A 31 11.36 -11.06 -3.53
C ALA A 31 10.58 -11.57 -4.77
N SER A 32 9.34 -11.13 -5.00
CA SER A 32 8.56 -11.52 -6.19
C SER A 32 9.14 -10.95 -7.51
N CYS A 33 9.71 -9.75 -7.47
CA CYS A 33 10.23 -9.08 -8.67
C CYS A 33 11.62 -9.59 -9.06
N VAL A 34 11.70 -10.21 -10.25
CA VAL A 34 12.97 -10.63 -10.87
C VAL A 34 13.86 -9.40 -11.09
N LYS A 35 15.15 -9.52 -10.75
CA LYS A 35 16.15 -8.42 -10.74
C LYS A 35 15.86 -7.25 -9.78
N ARG A 36 14.78 -7.30 -8.98
CA ARG A 36 14.44 -6.31 -7.96
C ARG A 36 13.87 -6.98 -6.69
N ARG A 37 14.61 -7.94 -6.13
CA ARG A 37 14.14 -8.76 -5.01
C ARG A 37 13.78 -7.96 -3.75
N THR A 38 14.38 -6.78 -3.56
CA THR A 38 14.10 -5.91 -2.41
C THR A 38 12.87 -5.03 -2.59
N PHE A 39 12.23 -5.05 -3.77
CA PHE A 39 11.03 -4.28 -4.05
C PHE A 39 9.78 -4.98 -3.51
N GLY A 40 8.84 -4.19 -2.99
CA GLY A 40 7.59 -4.65 -2.41
C GLY A 40 7.53 -4.39 -0.91
N SER A 41 6.64 -5.12 -0.24
CA SER A 41 6.44 -5.08 1.21
C SER A 41 6.27 -6.48 1.80
N GLU A 42 6.46 -6.61 3.12
CA GLU A 42 6.14 -7.84 3.87
C GLU A 42 4.64 -7.94 4.20
N LEU A 43 3.80 -6.98 3.77
CA LEU A 43 2.36 -6.99 4.07
C LEU A 43 1.67 -8.29 3.61
N PRO A 44 1.91 -8.80 2.39
CA PRO A 44 1.24 -10.02 1.92
C PRO A 44 1.53 -11.25 2.80
N ASP A 45 2.70 -11.31 3.44
CA ASP A 45 3.05 -12.43 4.32
C ASP A 45 2.43 -12.28 5.73
N LEU A 46 2.02 -11.07 6.11
CA LEU A 46 1.49 -10.74 7.44
C LEU A 46 -0.04 -10.73 7.50
N ILE A 47 -0.74 -10.72 6.36
CA ILE A 47 -2.21 -10.63 6.35
C ILE A 47 -2.88 -11.90 6.88
N ASP A 48 -2.29 -13.06 6.59
CA ASP A 48 -2.77 -14.37 7.05
C ASP A 48 -2.27 -14.73 8.46
N ALA A 49 -1.46 -13.85 9.07
CA ALA A 49 -0.96 -14.03 10.42
C ALA A 49 -2.06 -13.73 11.46
N PRO A 50 -1.98 -14.31 12.68
CA PRO A 50 -2.99 -14.09 13.71
C PRO A 50 -3.08 -12.60 14.08
N GLY A 51 -4.30 -12.06 14.15
CA GLY A 51 -4.59 -10.64 14.39
C GLY A 51 -4.29 -10.09 15.79
N ASN A 52 -3.18 -10.52 16.41
CA ASN A 52 -2.73 -9.99 17.70
C ASN A 52 -2.01 -8.64 17.55
N GLY A 53 -1.83 -7.92 18.67
CA GLY A 53 -1.21 -6.58 18.66
C GLY A 53 0.23 -6.55 18.10
N THR A 54 0.98 -7.63 18.28
CA THR A 54 2.36 -7.76 17.76
C THR A 54 2.37 -7.81 16.24
N VAL A 55 1.52 -8.64 15.64
CA VAL A 55 1.37 -8.75 14.18
C VAL A 55 0.89 -7.43 13.58
N ARG A 56 -0.08 -6.75 14.23
CA ARG A 56 -0.53 -5.42 13.78
C ARG A 56 0.60 -4.40 13.78
N THR A 57 1.44 -4.38 14.82
CA THR A 57 2.61 -3.49 14.88
C THR A 57 3.61 -3.79 13.78
N ARG A 58 3.88 -5.08 13.54
CA ARG A 58 4.77 -5.52 12.45
C ARG A 58 4.22 -5.14 11.08
N LEU A 59 2.91 -5.27 10.87
CA LEU A 59 2.22 -4.86 9.65
C LEU A 59 2.44 -3.37 9.36
N TYR A 60 2.22 -2.52 10.36
CA TYR A 60 2.45 -1.08 10.22
C TYR A 60 3.92 -0.76 9.92
N ALA A 61 4.85 -1.43 10.61
CA ALA A 61 6.28 -1.27 10.34
C ALA A 61 6.66 -1.71 8.91
N ALA A 62 6.12 -2.82 8.43
CA ALA A 62 6.37 -3.34 7.09
C ALA A 62 5.88 -2.37 6.00
N VAL A 63 4.63 -1.89 6.12
CA VAL A 63 4.05 -0.90 5.21
C VAL A 63 4.87 0.39 5.23
N ALA A 64 5.11 0.95 6.42
CA ALA A 64 5.83 2.21 6.56
C ALA A 64 7.23 2.13 5.97
N THR A 65 7.98 1.06 6.27
CA THR A 65 9.35 0.85 5.76
C THR A 65 9.36 0.72 4.24
N ALA A 66 8.41 -0.02 3.66
CA ALA A 66 8.31 -0.17 2.20
C ALA A 66 8.02 1.16 1.51
N LEU A 67 7.07 1.94 2.05
CA LEU A 67 6.70 3.26 1.49
C LEU A 67 7.83 4.27 1.61
N MET A 68 8.47 4.37 2.79
CA MET A 68 9.61 5.25 3.00
C MET A 68 10.78 4.92 2.06
N ARG A 69 10.96 3.65 1.71
CA ARG A 69 12.03 3.21 0.81
C ARG A 69 11.75 3.49 -0.66
N TRP A 70 10.51 3.28 -1.10
CA TRP A 70 10.18 3.22 -2.53
C TRP A 70 9.37 4.40 -3.05
N GLU A 71 8.72 5.18 -2.18
CA GLU A 71 7.94 6.35 -2.55
C GLU A 71 8.47 7.62 -1.86
N PRO A 72 9.59 8.19 -2.33
CA PRO A 72 10.24 9.35 -1.69
C PRO A 72 9.39 10.63 -1.75
N ARG A 73 8.33 10.65 -2.55
CA ARG A 73 7.39 11.77 -2.64
C ARG A 73 6.42 11.82 -1.46
N LEU A 74 6.24 10.71 -0.75
CA LEU A 74 5.32 10.60 0.38
C LEU A 74 6.07 10.84 1.69
N THR A 75 5.66 11.86 2.43
CA THR A 75 5.94 11.97 3.87
C THR A 75 4.77 11.35 4.62
N LEU A 76 4.96 10.12 5.08
CA LEU A 76 3.95 9.32 5.76
C LEU A 76 3.63 9.89 7.14
N THR A 77 2.34 10.08 7.45
CA THR A 77 1.88 10.52 8.78
C THR A 77 1.08 9.47 9.51
N ARG A 78 0.26 8.69 8.79
CA ARG A 78 -0.63 7.71 9.39
C ARG A 78 -0.80 6.50 8.50
N VAL A 79 -0.80 5.32 9.12
CA VAL A 79 -1.21 4.05 8.52
C VAL A 79 -2.19 3.40 9.47
N VAL A 80 -3.39 3.07 8.98
CA VAL A 80 -4.41 2.39 9.77
C VAL A 80 -4.99 1.23 8.99
N LEU A 81 -5.10 0.10 9.68
CA LEU A 81 -5.84 -1.05 9.20
C LEU A 81 -7.32 -0.84 9.56
N ALA A 82 -8.16 -0.64 8.55
CA ALA A 82 -9.60 -0.49 8.68
C ALA A 82 -10.30 -1.79 8.25
N ALA A 83 -11.24 -2.27 9.05
CA ALA A 83 -12.20 -3.28 8.62
C ALA A 83 -13.41 -2.55 8.01
N ASP A 84 -14.02 -3.13 6.98
CA ASP A 84 -15.27 -2.59 6.45
C ASP A 84 -16.46 -3.05 7.30
N ASP A 85 -16.86 -2.18 8.23
CA ASP A 85 -17.97 -2.43 9.14
C ASP A 85 -19.32 -2.59 8.40
N ALA A 86 -19.43 -2.08 7.17
CA ALA A 86 -20.66 -2.15 6.36
C ALA A 86 -20.83 -3.50 5.64
N ASN A 87 -19.75 -4.27 5.49
CA ASN A 87 -19.76 -5.52 4.72
C ASN A 87 -19.08 -6.65 5.51
N THR A 88 -19.58 -6.87 6.73
CA THR A 88 -19.09 -7.87 7.70
C THR A 88 -19.02 -9.29 7.13
N ALA A 89 -19.74 -9.59 6.04
CA ALA A 89 -19.78 -10.89 5.39
C ALA A 89 -18.54 -11.19 4.51
N ALA A 90 -17.77 -10.18 4.07
CA ALA A 90 -16.72 -10.36 3.07
C ALA A 90 -15.27 -10.34 3.63
N GLY A 91 -15.09 -10.14 4.93
CA GLY A 91 -13.75 -10.11 5.56
C GLY A 91 -12.79 -9.12 4.93
N SER A 92 -13.28 -8.09 4.24
CA SER A 92 -12.44 -7.17 3.47
C SER A 92 -11.72 -6.20 4.40
N VAL A 93 -10.39 -6.22 4.33
CA VAL A 93 -9.53 -5.35 5.13
C VAL A 93 -8.91 -4.29 4.23
N TYR A 94 -8.90 -3.06 4.70
CA TYR A 94 -8.38 -1.91 4.00
C TYR A 94 -7.22 -1.29 4.78
N LEU A 95 -6.29 -0.71 4.04
CA LEU A 95 -5.20 0.06 4.57
C LEU A 95 -5.40 1.52 4.20
N ASP A 96 -5.70 2.33 5.21
CA ASP A 96 -5.79 3.78 5.09
C ASP A 96 -4.41 4.38 5.32
N ILE A 97 -3.88 5.02 4.30
CA ILE A 97 -2.56 5.66 4.29
C ILE A 97 -2.76 7.15 4.11
N GLU A 98 -2.21 7.92 5.03
CA GLU A 98 -2.22 9.38 4.98
C GLU A 98 -0.81 9.94 5.07
N GLY A 99 -0.65 11.10 4.46
CA GLY A 99 0.59 11.83 4.50
C GLY A 99 0.52 13.13 3.72
N TRP A 100 1.70 13.64 3.43
CA TRP A 100 1.89 14.84 2.64
C TRP A 100 2.77 14.50 1.46
N THR A 101 2.50 15.11 0.32
CA THR A 101 3.45 15.08 -0.81
C THR A 101 4.37 16.31 -0.73
N GLY A 102 5.64 16.13 -1.12
CA GLY A 102 6.72 17.13 -0.93
C GLY A 102 6.42 18.56 -1.43
N GLU A 103 7.26 19.51 -1.00
CA GLU A 103 7.26 20.99 -1.16
C GLU A 103 5.93 21.76 -1.00
N ASN A 104 4.83 21.32 -1.61
CA ASN A 104 3.55 22.02 -1.56
C ASN A 104 2.72 21.69 -0.30
N GLY A 105 3.14 20.72 0.52
CA GLY A 105 2.43 20.34 1.75
C GLY A 105 0.98 19.93 1.49
N THR A 106 0.71 19.29 0.35
CA THR A 106 -0.65 18.85 0.00
C THR A 106 -0.96 17.55 0.73
N ALA A 107 -2.02 17.57 1.54
CA ALA A 107 -2.53 16.39 2.23
C ALA A 107 -3.00 15.36 1.21
N VAL A 108 -2.57 14.12 1.38
CA VAL A 108 -3.00 12.99 0.55
C VAL A 108 -3.49 11.86 1.46
N SER A 109 -4.57 11.24 1.03
CA SER A 109 -5.16 10.07 1.67
C SER A 109 -5.46 9.05 0.58
N THR A 110 -5.13 7.79 0.84
CA THR A 110 -5.46 6.69 -0.05
C THR A 110 -5.86 5.47 0.75
N ARG A 111 -6.86 4.75 0.22
CA ARG A 111 -7.34 3.49 0.75
C ARG A 111 -6.93 2.39 -0.21
N VAL A 112 -6.12 1.46 0.28
CA VAL A 112 -5.65 0.31 -0.50
C VAL A 112 -6.32 -0.96 0.05
N PRO A 113 -6.99 -1.77 -0.79
CA PRO A 113 -7.49 -3.06 -0.35
C PRO A 113 -6.33 -3.99 -0.02
N VAL A 114 -6.38 -4.63 1.14
CA VAL A 114 -5.45 -5.69 1.51
C VAL A 114 -6.15 -6.99 1.15
N ALA A 115 -5.74 -7.61 0.05
CA ALA A 115 -6.40 -8.82 -0.43
C ALA A 115 -6.20 -9.96 0.58
N ASN A 116 -7.30 -10.53 1.04
CA ASN A 116 -7.31 -11.86 1.63
C ASN A 116 -7.42 -12.86 0.46
N GLY A 117 -6.29 -13.43 0.03
CA GLY A 117 -6.26 -14.47 -0.99
C GLY A 117 -6.05 -13.97 -2.43
N SER A 118 -5.25 -14.75 -3.17
CA SER A 118 -4.84 -14.55 -4.56
C SER A 118 -5.99 -14.13 -5.47
N PRO A 119 -5.80 -13.21 -6.44
CA PRO A 119 -6.64 -13.24 -7.62
C PRO A 119 -6.43 -14.59 -8.30
N ALA A 120 -7.51 -15.33 -8.51
CA ALA A 120 -7.52 -16.48 -9.40
C ALA A 120 -7.25 -16.06 -10.85
#